data_AF-A0A9Q0WNM4-F1
#
_entry.id   AF-A0A9Q0WNM4-F1
#
_cell.length_a   1.000
_cell.length_b   1.000
_cell.length_c   1.000
_cell.angle_alpha   90.00
_cell.angle_beta   90.00
_cell.angle_gamma   90.00
#
_symmetry.space_group_name_H-M   'P 1'
#
loop_
_entity.id
_entity.type
_entity.pdbx_description
1 polymer ?
#
loop_
_entity_poly.entity_id
_entity_poly.type
_entity_poly.pdbx_seq_one_letter_code
_entity_poly.pdbx_strand_id
1 'polypeptide(L)'
;MRGPLGAVIGRYPSSDGSTQVGGIIRHNRKCRDVAFLVIFIAFWVAMIVNSSFGFNKGNPLRLTYGLDYKGNVCGDRHAHPGLRELELTYWLNPNQVYLGGLKNSQFKLADARSICLLDCPIPSEDALNWVCDYPEGEIRLSVDDWIDRNYDYFEFLTPEMRNTSLQLQGPCYPVIFPSVNVYWRCQYLARASNVSLRHWQQMGGVNINEDIIIDKSIHKSINARSSVLKRYVADIGKSWPVLIVCGGLLPLFVSVIWLLLIRHFVAAMPWITVALFNILIIAVTMFYYLKAGWIGNDAISPIIGAHDPYYHVFGREQNHLHAAAVLMTFIMVVSILASIAIVHRILMATSVLKASGCKDHRRSSSTHNLSSDAICYPWNLLYVLVWSCILFV
;
A
#
# COMPACT_ATOMS: atom_id res chain seq x y z
N MET A 1 -79.11 16.59 16.54
CA MET A 1 -78.86 17.97 17.04
C MET A 1 -77.42 18.33 16.73
N ARG A 2 -77.23 19.28 15.81
CA ARG A 2 -75.94 19.90 15.48
C ARG A 2 -75.49 20.78 16.66
N GLY A 3 -74.25 20.61 17.09
CA GLY A 3 -73.52 21.57 17.95
C GLY A 3 -72.23 22.00 17.24
N PRO A 4 -71.77 23.26 17.40
CA PRO A 4 -70.99 23.95 16.37
C PRO A 4 -69.47 23.92 16.58
N LEU A 5 -68.76 24.15 15.48
CA LEU A 5 -67.35 24.50 15.39
C LEU A 5 -67.05 25.77 16.22
N GLY A 6 -66.17 25.65 17.21
CA GLY A 6 -65.61 26.76 17.98
C GLY A 6 -64.17 27.03 17.56
N ALA A 7 -63.93 28.21 16.98
CA ALA A 7 -62.61 28.70 16.59
C ALA A 7 -61.72 28.98 17.82
N VAL A 8 -60.53 28.38 17.87
CA VAL A 8 -59.47 28.83 18.78
C VAL A 8 -58.74 29.98 18.10
N ILE A 9 -59.21 31.18 18.39
CA ILE A 9 -58.57 32.45 18.07
C ILE A 9 -57.26 32.51 18.87
N GLY A 10 -56.14 32.36 18.18
CA GLY A 10 -54.82 32.68 18.72
C GLY A 10 -54.73 34.18 18.96
N ARG A 11 -54.68 34.58 20.24
CA ARG A 11 -54.32 35.94 20.65
C ARG A 11 -52.92 36.27 20.13
N TYR A 12 -52.84 37.21 19.20
CA TYR A 12 -51.65 38.04 19.05
C TYR A 12 -51.61 39.02 20.24
N PRO A 13 -50.55 39.05 21.06
CA PRO A 13 -50.37 40.15 21.97
C PRO A 13 -49.95 41.38 21.16
N SER A 14 -50.80 42.41 21.25
CA SER A 14 -50.57 43.74 20.71
C SER A 14 -49.29 44.32 21.30
N SER A 15 -48.49 44.90 20.42
CA SER A 15 -47.32 45.70 20.73
C SER A 15 -47.74 46.90 21.57
N ASP A 16 -47.19 47.03 22.78
CA ASP A 16 -47.08 48.30 23.47
C ASP A 16 -45.62 48.52 23.85
N GLY A 17 -45.11 49.68 23.45
CA GLY A 17 -43.72 50.03 23.54
C GLY A 17 -43.34 50.40 24.97
N SER A 18 -42.40 49.65 25.54
CA SER A 18 -41.46 50.19 26.51
C SER A 18 -40.17 49.42 26.42
N THR A 19 -39.16 50.12 25.95
CA THR A 19 -37.76 49.73 25.87
C THR A 19 -37.27 49.11 27.19
N GLN A 20 -37.15 47.79 27.22
CA GLN A 20 -36.17 47.12 28.07
C GLN A 20 -35.32 46.21 27.18
N VAL A 21 -34.04 46.53 27.17
CA VAL A 21 -32.94 45.75 26.59
C VAL A 21 -32.88 44.43 27.37
N GLY A 22 -33.71 43.48 26.96
CA GLY A 22 -33.99 42.24 27.69
C GLY A 22 -33.42 41.02 26.97
N GLY A 23 -32.17 40.70 27.27
CA GLY A 23 -31.65 39.34 27.28
C GLY A 23 -31.62 38.60 25.94
N ILE A 24 -30.52 38.73 25.21
CA ILE A 24 -29.99 37.62 24.40
C ILE A 24 -29.96 36.42 25.34
N ILE A 25 -30.75 35.37 25.06
CA ILE A 25 -30.62 34.07 25.74
C ILE A 25 -29.24 33.53 25.34
N ARG A 26 -28.20 33.94 26.08
CA ARG A 26 -26.88 33.34 26.05
C ARG A 26 -27.03 31.99 26.73
N HIS A 27 -27.45 30.99 25.96
CA HIS A 27 -27.14 29.62 26.35
C HIS A 27 -25.62 29.52 26.39
N ASN A 28 -25.06 29.39 27.59
CA ASN A 28 -23.71 28.89 27.80
C ASN A 28 -23.64 27.51 27.15
N ARG A 29 -23.23 27.45 25.88
CA ARG A 29 -22.96 26.21 25.17
C ARG A 29 -21.76 25.55 25.87
N LYS A 30 -22.02 24.75 26.90
CA LYS A 30 -21.00 23.90 27.51
C LYS A 30 -20.55 22.91 26.43
N CYS A 31 -19.25 22.87 26.12
CA CYS A 31 -18.69 21.88 25.19
C CYS A 31 -19.05 20.48 25.70
N ARG A 32 -19.99 19.81 25.01
CA ARG A 32 -20.51 18.49 25.38
C ARG A 32 -19.56 17.34 25.02
N ASP A 33 -18.28 17.64 24.76
CA ASP A 33 -17.33 16.69 24.18
C ASP A 33 -16.03 16.53 24.99
N VAL A 34 -15.98 17.05 26.22
CA VAL A 34 -14.79 16.92 27.08
C VAL A 34 -14.52 15.47 27.46
N ALA A 35 -15.56 14.66 27.70
CA ALA A 35 -15.40 13.24 28.02
C ALA A 35 -14.83 12.45 26.83
N PHE A 36 -15.33 12.70 25.62
CA PHE A 36 -14.80 12.06 24.40
C PHE A 36 -13.38 12.56 24.07
N LEU A 37 -13.07 13.83 24.33
CA LEU A 37 -11.71 14.36 24.19
C LEU A 37 -10.72 13.63 25.12
N VAL A 38 -11.10 13.37 26.37
CA VAL A 38 -10.26 12.63 27.32
C VAL A 38 -10.05 11.19 26.86
N ILE A 39 -11.09 10.51 26.38
CA ILE A 39 -10.99 9.15 25.83
C ILE A 39 -10.07 9.12 24.60
N PHE A 40 -10.19 10.11 23.71
CA PHE A 40 -9.34 10.25 22.53
C PHE A 40 -7.87 10.44 22.91
N ILE A 41 -7.57 11.32 23.87
CA ILE A 41 -6.20 11.53 24.35
C ILE A 41 -5.65 10.24 25.00
N ALA A 42 -6.45 9.56 25.83
CA ALA A 42 -6.03 8.30 26.46
C ALA A 42 -5.72 7.21 25.41
N PHE A 43 -6.50 7.12 24.34
CA PHE A 43 -6.25 6.21 23.22
C PHE A 43 -4.91 6.51 22.53
N TRP A 44 -4.61 7.77 22.23
CA TRP A 44 -3.33 8.16 21.63
C TRP A 44 -2.14 7.88 22.53
N VAL A 45 -2.26 8.17 23.83
CA VAL A 45 -1.21 7.85 24.81
C VAL A 45 -0.97 6.34 24.85
N ALA A 46 -2.01 5.52 24.89
CA ALA A 46 -1.88 4.06 24.86
C ALA A 46 -1.19 3.57 23.57
N MET A 47 -1.54 4.14 22.41
CA MET A 47 -0.88 3.82 21.14
C MET A 47 0.61 4.17 21.13
N ILE A 48 0.98 5.33 21.67
CA ILE A 48 2.38 5.78 21.73
C ILE A 48 3.19 4.87 22.66
N VAL A 49 2.65 4.53 23.84
CA VAL A 49 3.31 3.64 24.81
C VAL A 49 3.51 2.24 24.21
N ASN A 50 2.45 1.66 23.62
CA ASN A 50 2.53 0.34 22.98
C ASN A 50 3.54 0.33 21.81
N SER A 51 3.53 1.37 20.98
CA SER A 51 4.49 1.51 19.87
C SER A 51 5.92 1.63 20.41
N SER A 52 6.16 2.49 21.40
CA SER A 52 7.48 2.70 21.98
C SER A 52 8.05 1.41 22.58
N PHE A 53 7.23 0.63 23.28
CA PHE A 53 7.65 -0.68 23.79
C PHE A 53 8.01 -1.65 22.67
N GLY A 54 7.23 -1.66 21.59
CA GLY A 54 7.48 -2.46 20.39
C GLY A 54 8.80 -2.10 19.70
N PHE A 55 9.11 -0.81 19.55
CA PHE A 55 10.36 -0.35 18.93
C PHE A 55 11.59 -0.50 19.83
N ASN A 56 11.44 -0.33 21.14
CA ASN A 56 12.57 -0.40 22.08
C ASN A 56 13.01 -1.83 22.39
N LYS A 57 12.08 -2.80 22.41
CA LYS A 57 12.40 -4.20 22.69
C LYS A 57 12.39 -5.11 21.47
N GLY A 58 11.70 -4.71 20.40
CA GLY A 58 11.60 -5.46 19.16
C GLY A 58 12.57 -4.98 18.11
N ASN A 59 12.79 -5.80 17.09
CA ASN A 59 13.45 -5.37 15.85
C ASN A 59 12.38 -5.26 14.74
N PRO A 60 12.03 -4.05 14.28
CA PRO A 60 11.02 -3.85 13.23
C PRO A 60 11.42 -4.48 11.89
N LEU A 61 12.72 -4.69 11.64
CA LEU A 61 13.24 -5.32 10.42
C LEU A 61 12.73 -6.76 10.25
N ARG A 62 12.37 -7.47 11.34
CA ARG A 62 11.82 -8.85 11.27
C ARG A 62 10.44 -8.93 10.61
N LEU A 63 9.74 -7.82 10.46
CA LEU A 63 8.45 -7.79 9.79
C LEU A 63 8.62 -7.87 8.27
N THR A 64 9.65 -7.23 7.73
CA THR A 64 9.88 -7.11 6.28
C THR A 64 10.94 -8.09 5.78
N TYR A 65 12.08 -8.15 6.47
CA TYR A 65 13.23 -8.96 6.09
C TYR A 65 13.10 -10.41 6.57
N GLY A 66 13.80 -11.33 5.89
CA GLY A 66 13.90 -12.72 6.34
C GLY A 66 15.02 -12.92 7.35
N LEU A 67 15.18 -14.18 7.76
CA LEU A 67 16.22 -14.62 8.69
C LEU A 67 17.23 -15.49 7.95
N ASP A 68 18.48 -15.43 8.34
CA ASP A 68 19.49 -16.41 7.94
C ASP A 68 19.38 -17.72 8.76
N TYR A 69 20.22 -18.70 8.45
CA TYR A 69 20.31 -19.98 9.14
C TYR A 69 20.80 -19.86 10.59
N LYS A 70 21.30 -18.68 11.00
CA LYS A 70 21.76 -18.37 12.36
C LYS A 70 20.70 -17.65 13.19
N GLY A 71 19.60 -17.24 12.56
CA GLY A 71 18.53 -16.47 13.19
C GLY A 71 18.76 -14.95 13.22
N ASN A 72 19.79 -14.46 12.53
CA ASN A 72 19.99 -13.03 12.30
C ASN A 72 19.01 -12.50 11.25
N VAL A 73 18.70 -11.22 11.31
CA VAL A 73 17.83 -10.55 10.33
C VAL A 73 18.68 -10.01 9.19
N CYS A 74 18.30 -10.29 7.95
CA CYS A 74 18.96 -9.70 6.78
C CYS A 74 18.82 -8.16 6.82
N GLY A 75 19.88 -7.42 6.47
CA GLY A 75 19.93 -5.96 6.58
C GLY A 75 20.26 -5.42 7.98
N ASP A 76 20.42 -6.28 9.00
CA ASP A 76 20.74 -5.83 10.36
C ASP A 76 22.22 -5.51 10.53
N ARG A 77 22.51 -4.30 11.04
CA ARG A 77 23.86 -3.82 11.32
C ARG A 77 24.49 -4.47 12.55
N HIS A 78 23.66 -4.98 13.45
CA HIS A 78 24.10 -5.60 14.71
C HIS A 78 24.19 -7.14 14.61
N ALA A 79 23.88 -7.71 13.44
CA ALA A 79 24.06 -9.12 13.16
C ALA A 79 25.54 -9.51 13.15
N HIS A 80 25.81 -10.79 13.43
CA HIS A 80 27.13 -11.40 13.32
C HIS A 80 27.05 -12.63 12.39
N PRO A 81 27.69 -12.60 11.20
CA PRO A 81 28.44 -11.49 10.58
C PRO A 81 27.57 -10.25 10.31
N GLY A 82 28.19 -9.09 10.07
CA GLY A 82 27.45 -7.85 9.80
C GLY A 82 26.66 -7.92 8.49
N LEU A 83 25.33 -7.84 8.57
CA LEU A 83 24.42 -8.05 7.41
C LEU A 83 23.87 -6.76 6.81
N ARG A 84 24.50 -5.61 7.09
CA ARG A 84 23.98 -4.28 6.72
C ARG A 84 23.60 -4.16 5.24
N GLU A 85 24.42 -4.74 4.37
CA GLU A 85 24.27 -4.66 2.91
C GLU A 85 23.57 -5.90 2.34
N LEU A 86 23.46 -6.96 3.14
CA LEU A 86 22.90 -8.25 2.77
C LEU A 86 21.42 -8.28 3.16
N GLU A 87 20.59 -7.64 2.33
CA GLU A 87 19.17 -7.42 2.62
C GLU A 87 18.25 -8.55 2.11
N LEU A 88 18.72 -9.38 1.16
CA LEU A 88 17.90 -10.40 0.50
C LEU A 88 18.05 -11.77 1.16
N THR A 89 16.93 -12.43 1.49
CA THR A 89 16.97 -13.82 1.96
C THR A 89 16.91 -14.80 0.79
N TYR A 90 17.87 -15.72 0.72
CA TYR A 90 17.94 -16.81 -0.26
C TYR A 90 17.90 -18.17 0.43
N TRP A 91 17.18 -19.14 -0.14
CA TRP A 91 17.22 -20.52 0.33
C TRP A 91 18.34 -21.26 -0.39
N LEU A 92 19.19 -21.97 0.37
CA LEU A 92 20.38 -22.62 -0.18
C LEU A 92 20.07 -23.99 -0.76
N ASN A 93 19.19 -24.77 -0.10
CA ASN A 93 18.92 -26.16 -0.45
C ASN A 93 17.54 -26.30 -1.13
N PRO A 94 17.48 -26.56 -2.46
CA PRO A 94 16.22 -26.69 -3.18
C PRO A 94 15.36 -27.87 -2.70
N ASN A 95 15.98 -28.97 -2.27
CA ASN A 95 15.27 -30.15 -1.78
C ASN A 95 14.54 -29.86 -0.45
N GLN A 96 15.13 -29.05 0.43
CA GLN A 96 14.45 -28.59 1.65
C GLN A 96 13.24 -27.71 1.34
N VAL A 97 13.37 -26.83 0.33
CA VAL A 97 12.26 -26.00 -0.13
C VAL A 97 11.13 -26.86 -0.73
N TYR A 98 11.48 -27.85 -1.55
CA TYR A 98 10.54 -28.84 -2.08
C TYR A 98 9.80 -29.59 -0.95
N LEU A 99 10.54 -30.08 0.05
CA LEU A 99 9.99 -30.76 1.22
C LEU A 99 9.02 -29.86 2.00
N GLY A 100 9.31 -28.56 2.14
CA GLY A 100 8.41 -27.60 2.77
C GLY A 100 7.09 -27.38 2.01
N GLY A 101 7.02 -27.76 0.74
CA GLY A 101 5.83 -27.68 -0.11
C GLY A 101 4.85 -28.83 -0.01
N LEU A 102 5.35 -30.00 0.40
CA LEU A 102 4.55 -31.20 0.54
C LEU A 102 3.53 -31.04 1.68
N LYS A 103 2.28 -31.45 1.44
CA LYS A 103 1.20 -31.33 2.44
C LYS A 103 1.38 -32.27 3.64
N ASN A 104 2.17 -33.34 3.48
CA ASN A 104 2.33 -34.43 4.46
C ASN A 104 3.76 -34.55 5.02
N SER A 105 4.65 -33.61 4.72
CA SER A 105 5.99 -33.60 5.29
C SER A 105 5.97 -32.95 6.69
N GLN A 106 6.79 -33.44 7.61
CA GLN A 106 7.02 -32.77 8.90
C GLN A 106 7.92 -31.53 8.77
N PHE A 107 8.60 -31.38 7.63
CA PHE A 107 9.53 -30.29 7.37
C PHE A 107 8.79 -29.01 6.98
N LYS A 108 9.03 -27.90 7.69
CA LYS A 108 8.45 -26.60 7.35
C LYS A 108 9.47 -25.76 6.59
N LEU A 109 9.00 -24.94 5.66
CA LEU A 109 9.87 -24.01 4.93
C LEU A 109 10.59 -23.00 5.84
N ALA A 110 10.03 -22.70 7.03
CA ALA A 110 10.69 -21.86 8.01
C ALA A 110 11.99 -22.50 8.58
N ASP A 111 12.12 -23.81 8.49
CA ASP A 111 13.28 -24.58 8.94
C ASP A 111 14.25 -24.86 7.77
N ALA A 112 13.90 -24.43 6.54
CA ALA A 112 14.78 -24.52 5.39
C ALA A 112 15.96 -23.57 5.57
N ARG A 113 17.16 -24.05 5.26
CA ARG A 113 18.39 -23.27 5.41
C ARG A 113 18.36 -22.06 4.47
N SER A 114 18.42 -20.87 5.06
CA SER A 114 18.45 -19.59 4.35
C SER A 114 19.71 -18.80 4.67
N ILE A 115 20.11 -17.91 3.78
CA ILE A 115 21.24 -16.99 3.93
C ILE A 115 20.86 -15.60 3.42
N CYS A 116 21.54 -14.57 3.91
CA CYS A 116 21.36 -13.20 3.42
C CYS A 116 22.40 -12.87 2.34
N LEU A 117 21.94 -12.30 1.22
CA LEU A 117 22.71 -11.91 0.03
C LEU A 117 22.41 -10.45 -0.36
N LEU A 118 23.28 -9.85 -1.17
CA LEU A 118 23.05 -8.52 -1.78
C LEU A 118 22.06 -8.62 -2.93
N ASP A 119 22.26 -9.62 -3.80
CA ASP A 119 21.49 -9.87 -5.01
C ASP A 119 21.09 -11.34 -5.14
N CYS A 120 19.98 -11.60 -5.84
CA CYS A 120 19.51 -12.97 -6.04
C CYS A 120 20.38 -13.70 -7.07
N PRO A 121 20.90 -14.89 -6.75
CA PRO A 121 21.80 -15.61 -7.64
C PRO A 121 21.03 -16.16 -8.85
N ILE A 122 21.69 -16.10 -10.01
CA ILE A 122 21.18 -16.57 -11.29
C ILE A 122 22.15 -17.66 -11.80
N PRO A 123 21.65 -18.78 -12.33
CA PRO A 123 22.50 -19.80 -12.94
C PRO A 123 23.26 -19.22 -14.14
N SER A 124 24.53 -19.61 -14.28
CA SER A 124 25.33 -19.27 -15.47
C SER A 124 24.86 -20.08 -16.69
N GLU A 125 25.11 -19.54 -17.88
CA GLU A 125 24.80 -20.19 -19.16
C GLU A 125 25.80 -21.31 -19.50
N ASP A 126 27.03 -21.23 -18.98
CA ASP A 126 28.14 -22.12 -19.37
C ASP A 126 28.76 -22.90 -18.19
N ALA A 127 28.48 -22.50 -16.95
CA ALA A 127 29.10 -23.08 -15.75
C ALA A 127 28.09 -23.29 -14.63
N LEU A 128 28.51 -24.03 -13.58
CA LEU A 128 27.74 -24.14 -12.34
C LEU A 128 28.20 -23.07 -11.35
N ASN A 129 27.31 -22.13 -11.05
CA ASN A 129 27.54 -21.14 -9.99
C ASN A 129 27.23 -21.76 -8.63
N TRP A 130 27.97 -21.35 -7.60
CA TRP A 130 27.76 -21.78 -6.22
C TRP A 130 27.43 -20.60 -5.32
N VAL A 131 26.65 -20.86 -4.28
CA VAL A 131 26.50 -19.97 -3.14
C VAL A 131 26.92 -20.73 -1.91
N CYS A 132 27.92 -20.18 -1.21
CA CYS A 132 28.48 -20.79 -0.02
C CYS A 132 28.03 -20.07 1.26
N ASP A 133 28.09 -20.79 2.37
CA ASP A 133 27.80 -20.26 3.70
C ASP A 133 28.76 -19.12 4.07
N TYR A 134 28.42 -18.33 5.10
CA TYR A 134 29.33 -17.30 5.62
C TYR A 134 30.73 -17.88 5.91
N PRO A 135 31.81 -17.16 5.54
CA PRO A 135 33.17 -17.65 5.69
C PRO A 135 33.55 -17.71 7.17
N GLU A 136 33.45 -18.90 7.77
CA GLU A 136 33.67 -19.12 9.19
C GLU A 136 34.49 -20.39 9.43
N GLY A 137 35.16 -20.45 10.57
CA GLY A 137 35.98 -21.60 10.95
C GLY A 137 37.28 -21.69 10.16
N GLU A 138 37.45 -22.75 9.37
CA GLU A 138 38.67 -23.05 8.61
C GLU A 138 38.84 -22.14 7.38
N ILE A 139 37.76 -21.52 6.91
CA ILE A 139 37.75 -20.60 5.77
C ILE A 139 38.12 -19.20 6.27
N ARG A 140 39.37 -18.78 6.06
CA ARG A 140 39.86 -17.43 6.41
C ARG A 140 39.60 -16.43 5.30
N LEU A 141 38.32 -16.15 5.03
CA LEU A 141 37.88 -15.13 4.07
C LEU A 141 37.09 -14.06 4.82
N SER A 142 37.29 -12.78 4.49
CA SER A 142 36.44 -11.73 5.06
C SER A 142 35.05 -11.76 4.42
N VAL A 143 34.05 -11.19 5.09
CA VAL A 143 32.68 -11.12 4.56
C VAL A 143 32.65 -10.26 3.28
N ASP A 144 33.44 -9.19 3.23
CA ASP A 144 33.54 -8.32 2.06
C ASP A 144 34.17 -9.07 0.87
N ASP A 145 35.28 -9.80 1.10
CA ASP A 145 35.89 -10.63 0.05
C ASP A 145 34.95 -11.77 -0.43
N TRP A 146 34.10 -12.28 0.47
CA TRP A 146 33.07 -13.26 0.12
C TRP A 146 31.98 -12.66 -0.78
N ILE A 147 31.57 -11.42 -0.53
CA ILE A 147 30.64 -10.68 -1.37
C ILE A 147 31.29 -10.39 -2.75
N ASP A 148 32.54 -9.93 -2.77
CA ASP A 148 33.27 -9.62 -4.01
C ASP A 148 33.49 -10.85 -4.90
N ARG A 149 33.53 -12.04 -4.30
CA ARG A 149 33.59 -13.34 -5.00
C ARG A 149 32.21 -13.88 -5.39
N ASN A 150 31.17 -13.06 -5.34
CA ASN A 150 29.79 -13.47 -5.62
C ASN A 150 29.37 -14.71 -4.80
N TYR A 151 29.77 -14.72 -3.53
CA TYR A 151 29.44 -15.76 -2.54
C TYR A 151 30.05 -17.13 -2.81
N ASP A 152 31.03 -17.24 -3.73
CA ASP A 152 31.63 -18.50 -4.15
C ASP A 152 33.07 -18.65 -3.64
N TYR A 153 33.32 -19.74 -2.92
CA TYR A 153 34.66 -20.22 -2.58
C TYR A 153 34.78 -21.74 -2.75
N PHE A 154 33.91 -22.36 -3.55
CA PHE A 154 33.83 -23.82 -3.74
C PHE A 154 35.15 -24.44 -4.18
N GLU A 155 35.92 -23.74 -5.02
CA GLU A 155 37.23 -24.18 -5.50
C GLU A 155 38.25 -24.37 -4.36
N PHE A 156 38.16 -23.54 -3.31
CA PHE A 156 39.07 -23.56 -2.16
C PHE A 156 38.69 -24.60 -1.09
N LEU A 157 37.60 -25.33 -1.28
CA LEU A 157 37.17 -26.37 -0.34
C LEU A 157 38.09 -27.60 -0.37
N THR A 158 38.24 -28.22 0.80
CA THR A 158 38.85 -29.54 0.90
C THR A 158 38.01 -30.60 0.17
N PRO A 159 38.60 -31.72 -0.27
CA PRO A 159 37.85 -32.79 -0.95
C PRO A 159 36.66 -33.32 -0.13
N GLU A 160 36.79 -33.34 1.20
CA GLU A 160 35.74 -33.75 2.13
C GLU A 160 34.56 -32.78 2.12
N MET A 161 34.83 -31.47 2.27
CA MET A 161 33.79 -30.43 2.21
C MET A 161 33.12 -30.32 0.83
N ARG A 162 33.86 -30.65 -0.24
CA ARG A 162 33.31 -30.74 -1.58
C ARG A 162 32.29 -31.86 -1.69
N ASN A 163 32.58 -33.02 -1.10
CA ASN A 163 31.66 -34.16 -1.09
C ASN A 163 30.39 -33.86 -0.27
N THR A 164 30.49 -33.17 0.88
CA THR A 164 29.32 -32.77 1.66
C THR A 164 28.46 -31.73 0.93
N SER A 165 29.09 -30.82 0.18
CA SER A 165 28.41 -29.85 -0.68
C SER A 165 27.62 -30.54 -1.80
N LEU A 166 28.19 -31.59 -2.42
CA LEU A 166 27.50 -32.44 -3.40
C LEU A 166 26.30 -33.22 -2.81
N GLN A 167 26.28 -33.43 -1.49
CA GLN A 167 25.16 -34.01 -0.75
C GLN A 167 24.14 -32.97 -0.26
N LEU A 168 24.27 -31.69 -0.66
CA LEU A 168 23.45 -30.56 -0.19
C LEU A 168 23.45 -30.38 1.34
N GLN A 169 24.56 -30.73 1.99
CA GLN A 169 24.77 -30.53 3.44
C GLN A 169 25.60 -29.28 3.74
N GLY A 170 26.13 -28.61 2.72
CA GLY A 170 27.01 -27.45 2.82
C GLY A 170 28.50 -27.82 2.85
N PRO A 171 29.40 -26.83 2.91
CA PRO A 171 29.11 -25.40 3.07
C PRO A 171 28.66 -24.68 1.79
N CYS A 172 28.82 -25.27 0.61
CA CYS A 172 28.43 -24.66 -0.66
C CYS A 172 27.24 -25.38 -1.33
N TYR A 173 26.42 -24.61 -2.02
CA TYR A 173 25.19 -25.09 -2.64
C TYR A 173 25.10 -24.63 -4.11
N PRO A 174 24.61 -25.48 -5.03
CA PRO A 174 24.57 -25.16 -6.44
C PRO A 174 23.39 -24.24 -6.78
N VAL A 175 23.65 -23.24 -7.62
CA VAL A 175 22.59 -22.36 -8.16
C VAL A 175 21.99 -23.00 -9.40
N ILE A 176 20.89 -23.74 -9.20
CA ILE A 176 20.22 -24.50 -10.28
C ILE A 176 18.93 -23.82 -10.75
N PHE A 177 18.18 -23.27 -9.81
CA PHE A 177 16.96 -22.54 -10.10
C PHE A 177 17.27 -21.06 -10.25
N PRO A 178 16.86 -20.40 -11.35
CA PRO A 178 16.92 -18.96 -11.44
C PRO A 178 16.02 -18.37 -10.35
N SER A 179 16.49 -17.30 -9.71
CA SER A 179 15.77 -16.65 -8.63
C SER A 179 15.61 -15.16 -8.87
N VAL A 180 14.49 -14.61 -8.43
CA VAL A 180 14.16 -13.19 -8.60
C VAL A 180 13.86 -12.55 -7.24
N ASN A 181 14.28 -11.30 -7.09
CA ASN A 181 14.00 -10.53 -5.88
C ASN A 181 12.53 -10.12 -5.87
N VAL A 182 11.79 -10.71 -4.93
CA VAL A 182 10.39 -10.38 -4.68
C VAL A 182 10.23 -10.18 -3.18
N TYR A 183 10.15 -8.92 -2.75
CA TYR A 183 10.02 -8.50 -1.36
C TYR A 183 11.17 -8.92 -0.43
N TRP A 184 12.40 -8.53 -0.79
CA TRP A 184 13.59 -8.81 0.03
C TRP A 184 13.89 -10.31 0.21
N ARG A 185 13.39 -11.11 -0.74
CA ARG A 185 13.51 -12.58 -0.75
C ARG A 185 13.71 -13.03 -2.18
N CYS A 186 14.61 -13.99 -2.35
CA CYS A 186 14.87 -14.61 -3.63
C CYS A 186 13.93 -15.80 -3.81
N GLN A 187 12.94 -15.64 -4.68
CA GLN A 187 11.98 -16.69 -5.01
C GLN A 187 12.49 -17.47 -6.21
N TYR A 188 12.52 -18.79 -6.11
CA TYR A 188 12.86 -19.65 -7.24
C TYR A 188 11.78 -19.57 -8.32
N LEU A 189 12.20 -19.59 -9.57
CA LEU A 189 11.32 -19.81 -10.70
C LEU A 189 11.04 -21.30 -10.88
N ALA A 190 9.87 -21.65 -11.41
CA ALA A 190 9.40 -23.04 -11.51
C ALA A 190 10.28 -23.98 -12.38
N ARG A 191 11.28 -23.49 -13.10
CA ARG A 191 12.10 -24.27 -14.05
C ARG A 191 13.59 -24.17 -13.72
N ALA A 192 14.23 -25.33 -13.52
CA ALA A 192 15.68 -25.43 -13.37
C ALA A 192 16.41 -25.11 -14.68
N SER A 193 17.64 -24.58 -14.59
CA SER A 193 18.51 -24.40 -15.75
C SER A 193 19.11 -25.75 -16.16
N ASN A 194 18.84 -26.17 -17.41
CA ASN A 194 19.34 -27.44 -17.96
C ASN A 194 20.87 -27.55 -17.91
N VAL A 195 21.59 -26.43 -18.08
CA VAL A 195 23.06 -26.42 -18.09
C VAL A 195 23.60 -26.67 -16.69
N SER A 196 23.14 -25.86 -15.72
CA SER A 196 23.53 -26.01 -14.31
C SER A 196 23.22 -27.42 -13.77
N LEU A 197 22.06 -27.98 -14.11
CA LEU A 197 21.64 -29.30 -13.69
C LEU A 197 22.52 -30.41 -14.29
N ARG A 198 22.89 -30.30 -15.57
CA ARG A 198 23.80 -31.27 -16.22
C ARG A 198 25.18 -31.25 -15.56
N HIS A 199 25.73 -30.07 -15.29
CA HIS A 199 27.02 -29.95 -14.60
C HIS A 199 26.95 -30.51 -13.17
N TRP A 200 25.87 -30.25 -12.45
CA TRP A 200 25.62 -30.82 -11.14
C TRP A 200 25.60 -32.36 -11.15
N GLN A 201 24.89 -32.96 -12.11
CA GLN A 201 24.84 -34.42 -12.29
C GLN A 201 26.20 -35.00 -12.68
N GLN A 202 26.95 -34.32 -13.55
CA GLN A 202 28.31 -34.72 -13.94
C GLN A 202 29.30 -34.73 -12.77
N MET A 203 29.10 -33.84 -11.79
CA MET A 203 29.90 -33.80 -10.56
C MET A 203 29.46 -34.83 -9.50
N GLY A 204 28.46 -35.67 -9.80
CA GLY A 204 27.96 -36.69 -8.87
C GLY A 204 27.10 -36.13 -7.74
N GLY A 205 26.47 -34.96 -7.96
CA GLY A 205 25.56 -34.36 -7.01
C GLY A 205 24.29 -35.20 -6.78
N VAL A 206 23.69 -35.07 -5.60
CA VAL A 206 22.44 -35.78 -5.28
C VAL A 206 21.28 -35.34 -6.18
N ASN A 207 20.30 -36.23 -6.36
CA ASN A 207 19.12 -35.91 -7.16
C ASN A 207 18.34 -34.73 -6.55
N ILE A 208 17.95 -33.80 -7.42
CA ILE A 208 17.17 -32.62 -7.07
C ILE A 208 15.78 -32.77 -7.67
N ASN A 209 14.76 -32.55 -6.84
CA ASN A 209 13.37 -32.64 -7.28
C ASN A 209 13.01 -31.38 -8.09
N GLU A 210 12.71 -31.53 -9.37
CA GLU A 210 12.40 -30.42 -10.30
C GLU A 210 10.90 -30.10 -10.43
N ASP A 211 10.04 -30.74 -9.65
CA ASP A 211 8.60 -30.59 -9.73
C ASP A 211 8.13 -29.15 -9.46
N ILE A 212 7.04 -28.75 -10.15
CA ILE A 212 6.31 -27.47 -10.00
C ILE A 212 5.88 -27.18 -8.53
N ILE A 213 5.97 -28.18 -7.65
CA ILE A 213 5.68 -28.05 -6.22
C ILE A 213 6.63 -27.04 -5.54
N ILE A 214 7.85 -26.81 -6.05
CA ILE A 214 8.78 -25.80 -5.50
C ILE A 214 8.16 -24.40 -5.55
N ASP A 215 7.67 -23.99 -6.72
CA ASP A 215 6.97 -22.71 -6.91
C ASP A 215 5.73 -22.61 -6.02
N LYS A 216 4.94 -23.69 -5.97
CA LYS A 216 3.74 -23.77 -5.12
C LYS A 216 4.05 -23.72 -3.62
N SER A 217 5.20 -24.23 -3.19
CA SER A 217 5.65 -24.25 -1.78
C SER A 217 5.97 -22.84 -1.29
N ILE A 218 6.69 -22.09 -2.12
CA ILE A 218 7.07 -20.70 -1.90
C ILE A 218 5.79 -19.85 -1.94
N HIS A 219 4.93 -20.01 -2.96
CA HIS A 219 3.67 -19.28 -2.99
C HIS A 219 2.75 -19.60 -1.81
N LYS A 220 2.67 -20.86 -1.35
CA LYS A 220 1.83 -21.25 -0.22
C LYS A 220 2.37 -20.74 1.12
N SER A 221 3.68 -20.78 1.34
CA SER A 221 4.31 -20.26 2.55
C SER A 221 4.23 -18.73 2.63
N ILE A 222 4.30 -18.05 1.48
CA ILE A 222 4.15 -16.59 1.40
C ILE A 222 2.66 -16.17 1.33
N ASN A 223 1.72 -17.07 1.02
CA ASN A 223 0.26 -16.82 1.12
C ASN A 223 -0.36 -17.20 2.47
N ALA A 224 0.43 -17.58 3.49
CA ALA A 224 -0.07 -17.74 4.85
C ALA A 224 -0.61 -16.40 5.41
N ARG A 225 -1.61 -16.43 6.30
CA ARG A 225 -2.27 -15.20 6.79
C ARG A 225 -1.30 -14.19 7.43
N SER A 226 -0.21 -14.66 8.03
CA SER A 226 0.82 -13.82 8.62
C SER A 226 1.76 -13.18 7.59
N SER A 227 1.96 -13.79 6.42
CA SER A 227 2.84 -13.26 5.38
C SER A 227 2.12 -12.29 4.43
N VAL A 228 0.79 -12.34 4.32
CA VAL A 228 0.00 -11.27 3.69
C VAL A 228 0.22 -9.94 4.41
N LEU A 229 0.15 -9.95 5.75
CA LEU A 229 0.46 -8.78 6.56
C LEU A 229 1.91 -8.31 6.35
N LYS A 230 2.89 -9.24 6.29
CA LYS A 230 4.29 -8.88 6.02
C LYS A 230 4.49 -8.24 4.65
N ARG A 231 3.77 -8.69 3.61
CA ARG A 231 3.78 -8.07 2.28
C ARG A 231 3.25 -6.64 2.33
N TYR A 232 2.08 -6.42 2.94
CA TYR A 232 1.55 -5.06 3.12
C TYR A 232 2.50 -4.15 3.89
N VAL A 233 3.13 -4.66 4.95
CA VAL A 233 4.11 -3.89 5.74
C VAL A 233 5.37 -3.58 4.90
N ALA A 234 5.83 -4.51 4.07
CA ALA A 234 6.96 -4.27 3.16
C ALA A 234 6.61 -3.26 2.07
N ASP A 235 5.40 -3.32 1.50
CA ASP A 235 4.89 -2.35 0.52
C ASP A 235 4.79 -0.94 1.14
N ILE A 236 4.29 -0.83 2.38
CA ILE A 236 4.26 0.41 3.14
C ILE A 236 5.69 0.91 3.39
N GLY A 237 6.62 0.02 3.73
CA GLY A 237 8.02 0.35 3.94
C GLY A 237 8.69 0.95 2.70
N LYS A 238 8.39 0.45 1.49
CA LYS A 238 8.92 1.00 0.24
C LYS A 238 8.23 2.31 -0.17
N SER A 239 6.92 2.40 0.01
CA SER A 239 6.09 3.54 -0.42
C SER A 239 5.93 4.63 0.65
N TRP A 240 6.60 4.53 1.79
CA TRP A 240 6.45 5.48 2.90
C TRP A 240 6.68 6.96 2.52
N PRO A 241 7.62 7.34 1.63
CA PRO A 241 7.80 8.74 1.25
C PRO A 241 6.61 9.23 0.44
N VAL A 242 6.09 8.38 -0.44
CA VAL A 242 4.89 8.66 -1.25
C VAL A 242 3.68 8.82 -0.34
N LEU A 243 3.52 7.99 0.69
CA LEU A 243 2.42 8.11 1.64
C LEU A 243 2.47 9.43 2.44
N ILE A 244 3.65 9.87 2.88
CA ILE A 244 3.79 11.15 3.58
C ILE A 244 3.50 12.33 2.66
N VAL A 245 4.03 12.29 1.44
CA VAL A 245 3.87 13.39 0.48
C VAL A 245 2.43 13.46 -0.04
N CYS A 246 1.90 12.36 -0.58
CA CYS A 246 0.58 12.31 -1.20
C CYS A 246 -0.57 12.19 -0.20
N GLY A 247 -0.36 11.55 0.96
CA GLY A 247 -1.41 11.35 1.98
C GLY A 247 -1.40 12.40 3.09
N GLY A 248 -0.24 13.00 3.38
CA GLY A 248 -0.10 14.01 4.43
C GLY A 248 0.03 15.43 3.87
N LEU A 249 1.16 15.72 3.22
CA LEU A 249 1.55 17.09 2.89
C LEU A 249 0.66 17.71 1.80
N LEU A 250 0.45 16.98 0.70
CA LEU A 250 -0.31 17.47 -0.45
C LEU A 250 -1.78 17.73 -0.10
N PRO A 251 -2.51 16.84 0.61
CA PRO A 251 -3.89 17.11 1.01
C PRO A 251 -4.01 18.28 1.98
N LEU A 252 -3.06 18.46 2.90
CA LEU A 252 -3.04 19.62 3.80
C LEU A 252 -2.87 20.92 3.00
N PHE A 253 -1.95 20.94 2.04
CA PHE A 253 -1.72 22.12 1.20
C PHE A 253 -2.92 22.43 0.31
N VAL A 254 -3.48 21.41 -0.35
CA VAL A 254 -4.70 21.52 -1.16
C VAL A 254 -5.88 21.99 -0.30
N SER A 255 -6.00 21.51 0.94
CA SER A 255 -7.04 21.96 1.88
C SER A 255 -6.89 23.43 2.25
N VAL A 256 -5.67 23.93 2.49
CA VAL A 256 -5.43 25.35 2.78
C VAL A 256 -5.79 26.22 1.57
N ILE A 257 -5.36 25.82 0.37
CA ILE A 257 -5.73 26.51 -0.88
C ILE A 257 -7.25 26.52 -1.06
N TRP A 258 -7.91 25.40 -0.76
CA TRP A 258 -9.35 25.28 -0.85
C TRP A 258 -10.10 26.29 0.03
N LEU A 259 -9.65 26.45 1.28
CA LEU A 259 -10.22 27.43 2.20
C LEU A 259 -10.01 28.87 1.73
N LEU A 260 -8.86 29.17 1.10
CA LEU A 260 -8.59 30.47 0.50
C LEU A 260 -9.47 30.73 -0.74
N LEU A 261 -9.72 29.72 -1.57
CA LEU A 261 -10.58 29.82 -2.76
C LEU A 261 -12.04 30.11 -2.38
N ILE A 262 -12.56 29.48 -1.31
CA ILE A 262 -13.91 29.76 -0.80
C ILE A 262 -14.05 31.23 -0.40
N ARG A 263 -13.00 31.85 0.14
CA ARG A 263 -13.04 33.25 0.58
C ARG A 263 -13.03 34.25 -0.58
N HIS A 264 -12.39 33.94 -1.71
CA HIS A 264 -12.20 34.89 -2.81
C HIS A 264 -13.13 34.64 -4.00
N PHE A 265 -13.53 33.38 -4.26
CA PHE A 265 -14.22 32.98 -5.50
C PHE A 265 -15.33 31.95 -5.27
N VAL A 266 -16.34 32.30 -4.47
CA VAL A 266 -17.51 31.45 -4.16
C VAL A 266 -18.24 30.95 -5.43
N ALA A 267 -18.30 31.77 -6.48
CA ALA A 267 -18.99 31.41 -7.71
C ALA A 267 -18.20 30.45 -8.61
N ALA A 268 -16.85 30.45 -8.54
CA ALA A 268 -16.00 29.59 -9.38
C ALA A 268 -15.73 28.22 -8.74
N MET A 269 -15.79 28.15 -7.41
CA MET A 269 -15.49 26.93 -6.64
C MET A 269 -16.28 25.69 -7.10
N PRO A 270 -17.62 25.74 -7.31
CA PRO A 270 -18.38 24.57 -7.75
C PRO A 270 -17.98 24.07 -9.15
N TRP A 271 -17.66 24.99 -10.06
CA TRP A 271 -17.24 24.64 -11.43
C TRP A 271 -15.88 23.96 -11.46
N ILE A 272 -14.93 24.45 -10.64
CA ILE A 272 -13.62 23.83 -10.50
C ILE A 272 -13.75 22.41 -9.92
N THR A 273 -14.58 22.19 -8.88
CA THR A 273 -14.80 20.83 -8.35
C THR A 273 -15.39 19.87 -9.37
N VAL A 274 -16.39 20.33 -10.14
CA VAL A 274 -17.06 19.47 -11.13
C VAL A 274 -16.09 19.13 -12.26
N ALA A 275 -15.32 20.10 -12.75
CA ALA A 275 -14.31 19.88 -13.78
C ALA A 275 -13.22 18.91 -13.29
N LEU A 276 -12.65 19.14 -12.11
CA LEU A 276 -11.59 18.30 -11.54
C LEU A 276 -12.06 16.86 -11.28
N PHE A 277 -13.27 16.67 -10.75
CA PHE A 277 -13.84 15.35 -10.52
C PHE A 277 -14.04 14.57 -11.83
N ASN A 278 -14.59 15.22 -12.86
CA ASN A 278 -14.79 14.59 -14.17
C ASN A 278 -13.47 14.25 -14.87
N ILE A 279 -12.45 15.12 -14.77
CA ILE A 279 -11.12 14.84 -15.32
C ILE A 279 -10.48 13.65 -14.60
N LEU A 280 -10.55 13.61 -13.26
CA LEU A 280 -9.94 12.54 -12.47
C LEU A 280 -10.60 11.19 -12.73
N ILE A 281 -11.93 11.13 -12.80
CA ILE A 281 -12.62 9.85 -13.08
C ILE A 281 -12.34 9.35 -14.50
N ILE A 282 -12.20 10.25 -15.48
CA ILE A 282 -11.78 9.89 -16.85
C ILE A 282 -10.33 9.36 -16.83
N ALA A 283 -9.42 10.03 -16.12
CA ALA A 283 -8.01 9.61 -16.03
C ALA A 283 -7.85 8.24 -15.35
N VAL A 284 -8.56 8.00 -14.24
CA VAL A 284 -8.54 6.70 -13.55
C VAL A 284 -9.13 5.61 -14.43
N THR A 285 -10.27 5.87 -15.08
CA THR A 285 -10.90 4.91 -16.00
C THR A 285 -9.97 4.56 -17.16
N MET A 286 -9.29 5.55 -17.74
CA MET A 286 -8.28 5.35 -18.78
C MET A 286 -7.12 4.49 -18.26
N PHE A 287 -6.60 4.76 -17.06
CA PHE A 287 -5.54 3.96 -16.46
C PHE A 287 -5.90 2.48 -16.32
N TYR A 288 -7.13 2.16 -15.89
CA TYR A 288 -7.61 0.78 -15.84
C TYR A 288 -7.67 0.13 -17.23
N TYR A 289 -8.05 0.88 -18.27
CA TYR A 289 -8.03 0.38 -19.64
C TYR A 289 -6.62 0.10 -20.17
N LEU A 290 -5.64 0.94 -19.80
CA LEU A 290 -4.23 0.68 -20.12
C LEU A 290 -3.73 -0.58 -19.41
N LYS A 291 -4.06 -0.76 -18.13
CA LYS A 291 -3.68 -1.95 -17.36
C LYS A 291 -4.43 -3.22 -17.76
N ALA A 292 -5.66 -3.10 -18.25
CA ALA A 292 -6.45 -4.21 -18.79
C ALA A 292 -5.92 -4.71 -20.15
N GLY A 293 -5.08 -3.93 -20.85
CA GLY A 293 -4.51 -4.31 -22.14
C GLY A 293 -5.52 -4.27 -23.30
N TRP A 294 -6.60 -3.49 -23.17
CA TRP A 294 -7.57 -3.27 -24.26
C TRP A 294 -7.05 -2.26 -25.30
N ILE A 295 -6.21 -1.31 -24.88
CA ILE A 295 -5.42 -0.47 -25.77
C ILE A 295 -4.14 -1.26 -26.10
N GLY A 296 -3.89 -1.52 -27.39
CA GLY A 296 -2.70 -2.23 -27.86
C GLY A 296 -1.39 -1.51 -27.52
N ASN A 297 -0.33 -2.30 -27.28
CA ASN A 297 1.02 -1.83 -26.94
C ASN A 297 1.61 -0.86 -28.00
N ASP A 298 1.06 -0.89 -29.20
CA ASP A 298 1.48 -0.12 -30.39
C ASP A 298 1.17 1.38 -30.27
N ALA A 299 0.23 1.77 -29.39
CA ALA A 299 -0.17 3.17 -29.18
C ALA A 299 0.56 3.87 -28.02
N ILE A 300 1.30 3.14 -27.17
CA ILE A 300 1.88 3.66 -25.91
C ILE A 300 3.42 3.54 -25.84
N SER A 301 4.03 2.75 -26.73
CA SER A 301 5.48 2.54 -26.79
C SER A 301 6.34 3.81 -26.92
N PRO A 302 5.93 4.93 -27.57
CA PRO A 302 6.79 6.11 -27.67
C PRO A 302 6.79 7.02 -26.42
N ILE A 303 5.92 6.77 -25.42
CA ILE A 303 5.74 7.70 -24.29
C ILE A 303 6.27 7.12 -22.96
N ILE A 304 6.31 5.79 -22.82
CA ILE A 304 6.60 5.14 -21.53
C ILE A 304 7.92 4.33 -21.52
N GLY A 305 8.60 4.20 -22.67
CA GLY A 305 9.83 3.40 -22.76
C GLY A 305 9.54 1.89 -22.69
N ALA A 306 10.46 1.08 -23.22
CA ALA A 306 10.32 -0.37 -23.30
C ALA A 306 10.02 -0.95 -21.91
N HIS A 307 8.85 -1.57 -21.75
CA HIS A 307 8.51 -2.31 -20.54
C HIS A 307 9.26 -3.65 -20.52
N ASP A 308 9.79 -4.01 -19.35
CA ASP A 308 10.47 -5.28 -19.11
C ASP A 308 9.64 -6.48 -19.62
N PRO A 309 10.25 -7.43 -20.36
CA PRO A 309 9.55 -8.55 -20.99
C PRO A 309 9.04 -9.61 -19.99
N TYR A 310 9.00 -9.31 -18.69
CA TYR A 310 8.76 -10.28 -17.62
C TYR A 310 7.46 -10.10 -16.83
N TYR A 311 6.55 -9.21 -17.27
CA TYR A 311 5.22 -9.08 -16.65
C TYR A 311 4.18 -9.97 -17.36
N HIS A 312 4.28 -11.28 -17.16
CA HIS A 312 3.19 -12.18 -17.51
C HIS A 312 2.08 -12.09 -16.45
N VAL A 313 1.05 -11.29 -16.72
CA VAL A 313 -0.19 -11.29 -15.94
C VAL A 313 -0.84 -12.67 -16.11
N PHE A 314 -0.84 -13.50 -15.08
CA PHE A 314 -1.55 -14.78 -15.06
C PHE A 314 -3.02 -14.56 -15.45
N GLY A 315 -3.57 -15.38 -16.36
CA GLY A 315 -4.90 -15.17 -16.95
C GLY A 315 -6.09 -15.10 -15.97
N ARG A 316 -5.91 -15.45 -14.68
CA ARG A 316 -6.91 -15.22 -13.63
C ARG A 316 -6.97 -13.76 -13.18
N GLU A 317 -5.83 -13.08 -13.07
CA GLU A 317 -5.74 -11.67 -12.67
C GLU A 317 -6.25 -10.74 -13.77
N GLN A 318 -6.04 -11.09 -15.03
CA GLN A 318 -6.48 -10.30 -16.18
C GLN A 318 -8.02 -10.17 -16.25
N ASN A 319 -8.75 -11.22 -15.88
CA ASN A 319 -10.21 -11.19 -15.80
C ASN A 319 -10.71 -10.26 -14.68
N HIS A 320 -9.99 -10.17 -13.55
CA HIS A 320 -10.31 -9.23 -12.47
C HIS A 320 -10.08 -7.77 -12.91
N LEU A 321 -8.99 -7.51 -13.64
CA LEU A 321 -8.69 -6.21 -14.22
C LEU A 321 -9.74 -5.79 -15.28
N HIS A 322 -10.19 -6.70 -16.13
CA HIS A 322 -11.25 -6.44 -17.11
C HIS A 322 -12.58 -6.14 -16.44
N ALA A 323 -12.97 -6.92 -15.43
CA ALA A 323 -14.18 -6.67 -14.65
C ALA A 323 -14.13 -5.30 -13.94
N ALA A 324 -12.98 -4.95 -13.36
CA ALA A 324 -12.78 -3.65 -12.72
C ALA A 324 -12.87 -2.49 -13.73
N ALA A 325 -12.30 -2.63 -14.93
CA ALA A 325 -12.40 -1.61 -15.97
C ALA A 325 -13.86 -1.36 -16.41
N VAL A 326 -14.64 -2.43 -16.60
CA VAL A 326 -16.09 -2.33 -16.93
C VAL A 326 -16.90 -1.71 -15.78
N LEU A 327 -16.56 -2.03 -14.53
CA LEU A 327 -17.19 -1.39 -13.37
C LEU A 327 -16.88 0.11 -13.34
N MET A 328 -15.63 0.49 -13.57
CA MET A 328 -15.20 1.90 -13.55
C MET A 328 -15.85 2.72 -14.67
N THR A 329 -16.10 2.14 -15.85
CA THR A 329 -16.84 2.86 -16.90
C THR A 329 -18.30 3.10 -16.54
N PHE A 330 -18.96 2.13 -15.91
CA PHE A 330 -20.31 2.34 -15.41
C PHE A 330 -20.35 3.48 -14.40
N ILE A 331 -19.41 3.50 -13.45
CA ILE A 331 -19.30 4.58 -12.45
C ILE A 331 -19.00 5.93 -13.13
N MET A 332 -18.12 5.97 -14.14
CA MET A 332 -17.81 7.17 -14.93
C MET A 332 -19.06 7.73 -15.62
N VAL A 333 -19.82 6.88 -16.33
CA VAL A 333 -21.05 7.31 -17.04
C VAL A 333 -22.07 7.86 -16.06
N VAL A 334 -22.32 7.16 -14.95
CA VAL A 334 -23.24 7.64 -13.90
C VAL A 334 -22.76 8.97 -13.30
N SER A 335 -21.46 9.11 -13.07
CA SER A 335 -20.85 10.33 -12.52
C SER A 335 -20.95 11.53 -13.46
N ILE A 336 -20.78 11.32 -14.77
CA ILE A 336 -20.94 12.37 -15.79
C ILE A 336 -22.41 12.78 -15.89
N LEU A 337 -23.34 11.82 -15.93
CA LEU A 337 -24.77 12.11 -15.96
C LEU A 337 -25.24 12.87 -14.71
N ALA A 338 -24.75 12.47 -13.53
CA ALA A 338 -24.99 13.19 -12.28
C ALA A 338 -24.40 14.61 -12.32
N SER A 339 -23.19 14.78 -12.85
CA SER A 339 -22.56 16.10 -13.01
C SER A 339 -23.42 17.02 -13.87
N ILE A 340 -23.94 16.53 -15.01
CA ILE A 340 -24.84 17.29 -15.89
C ILE A 340 -26.14 17.68 -15.17
N ALA A 341 -26.75 16.75 -14.43
CA ALA A 341 -27.98 17.04 -13.67
C ALA A 341 -27.77 18.09 -12.58
N ILE A 342 -26.60 18.11 -11.95
CA ILE A 342 -26.25 19.04 -10.87
C ILE A 342 -25.95 20.45 -11.40
N VAL A 343 -25.49 20.62 -12.65
CA VAL A 343 -25.20 21.94 -13.25
C VAL A 343 -26.41 22.89 -13.14
N HIS A 344 -27.62 22.40 -13.41
CA HIS A 344 -28.83 23.23 -13.30
C HIS A 344 -29.07 23.72 -11.86
N ARG A 345 -28.78 22.87 -10.86
CA ARG A 345 -28.89 23.24 -9.44
C ARG A 345 -27.78 24.20 -9.00
N ILE A 346 -26.55 24.04 -9.50
CA ILE A 346 -25.43 24.94 -9.24
C ILE A 346 -25.71 26.35 -9.80
N LEU A 347 -26.26 26.46 -11.00
CA LEU A 347 -26.63 27.75 -11.61
C LEU A 347 -27.65 28.52 -10.76
N MET A 348 -28.69 27.83 -10.27
CA MET A 348 -29.68 28.42 -9.36
C MET A 348 -29.03 28.86 -8.04
N ALA A 349 -28.22 28.02 -7.40
CA ALA A 349 -27.58 28.35 -6.14
C ALA A 349 -26.56 29.50 -6.26
N THR A 350 -25.75 29.53 -7.31
CA THR A 350 -24.77 30.59 -7.55
C THR A 350 -25.43 31.94 -7.87
N SER A 351 -26.57 31.94 -8.57
CA SER A 351 -27.36 33.17 -8.78
C SER A 351 -27.90 33.77 -7.47
N VAL A 352 -28.35 32.91 -6.53
CA VAL A 352 -28.82 33.33 -5.20
C VAL A 352 -27.65 33.87 -4.36
N LEU A 353 -26.51 33.18 -4.35
CA LEU A 353 -25.30 33.62 -3.64
C LEU A 353 -24.76 34.96 -4.17
N LYS A 354 -24.85 35.20 -5.49
CA LYS A 354 -24.49 36.48 -6.10
C LYS A 354 -25.47 37.60 -5.70
N ALA A 355 -26.76 37.29 -5.55
CA ALA A 355 -27.77 38.24 -5.08
C ALA A 355 -27.64 38.59 -3.59
N SER A 356 -27.23 37.64 -2.74
CA SER A 356 -26.99 37.87 -1.31
C SER A 356 -25.64 38.53 -1.04
N GLY A 357 -24.58 38.18 -1.76
CA GLY A 357 -23.26 38.83 -1.65
C GLY A 357 -23.28 40.30 -2.09
N CYS A 358 -24.12 40.66 -3.07
CA CYS A 358 -24.32 42.06 -3.47
C CYS A 358 -25.10 42.88 -2.41
N LYS A 359 -25.86 42.20 -1.53
CA LYS A 359 -26.59 42.83 -0.42
C LYS A 359 -25.68 43.11 0.78
N ASP A 360 -24.66 42.28 0.98
CA ASP A 360 -23.70 42.41 2.08
C ASP A 360 -22.75 43.61 1.87
N HIS A 361 -22.42 43.95 0.61
CA HIS A 361 -21.60 45.13 0.31
C HIS A 361 -22.31 46.48 0.58
N ARG A 362 -23.65 46.49 0.76
CA ARG A 362 -24.42 47.69 1.11
C ARG A 362 -24.74 47.79 2.62
N ARG A 363 -24.31 46.82 3.44
CA ARG A 363 -24.48 46.85 4.91
C ARG A 363 -23.16 46.61 5.61
N SER A 364 -22.14 47.40 5.26
CA SER A 364 -20.96 47.61 6.11
C SER A 364 -21.36 48.48 7.31
N SER A 365 -22.07 47.89 8.27
CA SER A 365 -22.23 48.32 9.67
C SER A 365 -23.44 47.63 10.34
N SER A 366 -23.38 46.31 10.52
CA SER A 366 -23.79 45.67 11.79
C SER A 366 -23.84 44.15 11.66
N THR A 367 -23.09 43.53 12.59
CA THR A 367 -23.33 42.22 13.20
C THR A 367 -23.22 40.98 12.30
N HIS A 368 -22.08 40.30 12.45
CA HIS A 368 -21.90 38.88 12.17
C HIS A 368 -23.04 38.04 12.78
N ASN A 369 -23.93 37.51 11.94
CA ASN A 369 -24.80 36.39 12.28
C ASN A 369 -24.45 35.20 11.38
N LEU A 370 -23.45 34.45 11.82
CA LEU A 370 -23.03 33.16 11.28
C LEU A 370 -24.04 32.08 11.74
N SER A 371 -25.28 32.11 11.24
CA SER A 371 -26.31 31.13 11.67
C SER A 371 -27.29 30.68 10.57
N SER A 372 -27.13 31.10 9.32
CA SER A 372 -28.04 30.68 8.24
C SER A 372 -27.44 29.73 7.20
N ASP A 373 -26.15 29.40 7.31
CA ASP A 373 -25.47 28.53 6.32
C ASP A 373 -25.55 27.02 6.67
N ALA A 374 -26.23 26.65 7.76
CA ALA A 374 -26.29 25.26 8.22
C ALA A 374 -27.37 24.40 7.51
N ILE A 375 -28.19 24.96 6.62
CA ILE A 375 -29.31 24.21 5.99
C ILE A 375 -28.90 23.48 4.69
N CYS A 376 -27.67 23.66 4.18
CA CYS A 376 -27.21 23.01 2.94
C CYS A 376 -26.14 21.91 3.13
N TYR A 377 -26.05 21.26 4.29
CA TYR A 377 -25.10 20.15 4.52
C TYR A 377 -25.68 18.72 4.63
N PRO A 378 -26.80 18.32 3.98
CA PRO A 378 -27.02 16.89 3.73
C PRO A 378 -26.16 16.35 2.56
N TRP A 379 -25.62 17.21 1.70
CA TRP A 379 -24.94 16.81 0.45
C TRP A 379 -23.43 16.55 0.62
N ASN A 380 -22.82 17.05 1.70
CA ASN A 380 -21.43 16.74 2.04
C ASN A 380 -21.25 15.30 2.50
N LEU A 381 -22.30 14.62 2.99
CA LEU A 381 -22.15 13.25 3.47
C LEU A 381 -22.01 12.26 2.30
N LEU A 382 -22.74 12.46 1.20
CA LEU A 382 -22.58 11.67 -0.02
C LEU A 382 -21.25 11.99 -0.71
N TYR A 383 -20.84 13.26 -0.70
CA TYR A 383 -19.55 13.70 -1.25
C TYR A 383 -18.37 13.14 -0.47
N VAL A 384 -18.41 13.17 0.88
CA VAL A 384 -17.39 12.57 1.74
C VAL A 384 -17.39 11.04 1.59
N LEU A 385 -18.55 10.38 1.48
CA LEU A 385 -18.61 8.93 1.24
C LEU A 385 -18.03 8.53 -0.12
N VAL A 386 -18.25 9.32 -1.17
CA VAL A 386 -17.68 9.07 -2.51
C VAL A 386 -16.18 9.40 -2.54
N TRP A 387 -15.74 10.46 -1.86
CA TRP A 387 -14.32 10.82 -1.75
C TRP A 387 -13.53 9.83 -0.89
N SER A 388 -14.13 9.28 0.17
CA SER A 388 -13.54 8.21 0.98
C SER A 388 -13.42 6.89 0.24
N CYS A 389 -14.30 6.59 -0.72
CA CYS A 389 -14.18 5.39 -1.56
C CYS A 389 -13.12 5.51 -2.66
N ILE A 390 -12.81 6.71 -3.15
CA ILE A 390 -11.84 6.92 -4.24
C ILE A 390 -10.40 7.06 -3.71
N LEU A 391 -10.20 7.50 -2.47
CA LEU A 391 -8.86 7.61 -1.87
C LEU A 391 -8.34 6.30 -1.23
N PHE A 392 -9.16 5.24 -1.19
CA PHE A 392 -8.81 3.94 -0.58
C PHE A 392 -8.74 2.78 -1.58
N VAL A 393 -8.70 3.07 -2.87
CA VAL A 393 -8.28 2.15 -3.94
C VAL A 393 -7.03 2.75 -4.59
#